data_AF-A0A3D6BNU8-F1
#
_entry.id   AF-A0A3D6BNU8-F1
#
_cell.length_a   1.000
_cell.length_b   1.000
_cell.length_c   1.000
_cell.angle_alpha   90.00
_cell.angle_beta   90.00
_cell.angle_gamma   90.00
#
_symmetry.space_group_name_H-M   'P 1'
#
loop_
_entity.id
_entity.type
_entity.pdbx_description
1 polymer ?
#
loop_
_entity_poly.entity_id
_entity_poly.type
_entity_poly.pdbx_seq_one_letter_code
_entity_poly.pdbx_strand_id
1 'polypeptide(L)'
;FVLYTAVAGKDATGKFYRQEIAKHIKPQQIGKHTLRAIQTSTATPLIQAIAWLLDTKTKGVVLQSQLDATAFLKGDFVKRVYGEIK
;
A
#
# COMPACT_ATOMS: atom_id res chain seq x y z
N PHE A 1 -0.14 14.66 -1.17
CA PHE A 1 0.98 14.01 -0.44
C PHE A 1 1.80 13.24 -1.46
N VAL A 2 3.13 13.37 -1.39
CA VAL A 2 4.03 12.65 -2.30
C VAL A 2 4.61 11.46 -1.53
N LEU A 3 4.35 10.26 -2.04
CA LEU A 3 5.02 9.04 -1.61
C LEU A 3 6.24 8.87 -2.51
N TYR A 4 7.43 8.79 -1.93
CA TYR A 4 8.66 8.49 -2.65
C TYR A 4 9.34 7.30 -1.99
N THR A 5 9.80 6.35 -2.81
CA THR A 5 10.62 5.23 -2.37
C THR A 5 11.73 4.98 -3.39
N ALA A 6 12.90 4.64 -2.89
CA ALA A 6 14.03 4.23 -3.70
C ALA A 6 14.74 3.06 -3.03
N VAL A 7 15.06 2.04 -3.83
CA VAL A 7 15.80 0.86 -3.39
C VAL A 7 17.04 0.75 -4.27
N ALA A 8 18.17 0.45 -3.64
CA ALA A 8 19.41 0.22 -4.35
C ALA A 8 20.11 -1.02 -3.81
N GLY A 9 20.80 -1.75 -4.68
CA GLY A 9 21.45 -3.01 -4.34
C GLY A 9 22.35 -3.50 -5.46
N LYS A 10 23.17 -4.50 -5.15
CA LYS A 10 23.97 -5.22 -6.15
C LYS A 10 23.28 -6.53 -6.50
N ASP A 11 23.35 -6.93 -7.76
CA ASP A 11 22.94 -8.27 -8.18
C ASP A 11 24.02 -9.32 -7.85
N ALA A 12 23.75 -10.58 -8.19
CA ALA A 12 24.68 -11.69 -7.99
C ALA A 12 26.02 -11.53 -8.75
N THR A 13 26.07 -10.67 -9.78
CA THR A 13 27.28 -10.36 -10.56
C THR A 13 28.05 -9.16 -10.01
N GLY A 14 27.55 -8.52 -8.95
CA GLY A 14 28.16 -7.34 -8.34
C GLY A 14 27.78 -6.02 -9.01
N LYS A 15 26.93 -6.05 -10.04
CA LYS A 15 26.46 -4.84 -10.74
C LYS A 15 25.43 -4.11 -9.88
N PHE A 16 25.59 -2.79 -9.76
CA PHE A 16 24.73 -1.95 -8.94
C PHE A 16 23.47 -1.53 -9.70
N TYR A 17 22.33 -1.65 -9.04
CA TYR A 17 21.01 -1.25 -9.54
C TYR A 17 20.35 -0.31 -8.53
N ARG A 18 19.59 0.65 -9.06
CA ARG A 18 18.68 1.50 -8.30
C ARG A 18 17.32 1.49 -8.98
N GLN A 19 16.27 1.37 -8.18
CA GLN A 19 14.89 1.53 -8.61
C GLN A 19 14.23 2.59 -7.74
N GLU A 20 13.38 3.42 -8.33
CA GLU A 20 12.66 4.44 -7.60
C GLU A 20 11.23 4.57 -8.12
N ILE A 21 10.32 4.90 -7.20
CA ILE A 21 8.91 5.12 -7.47
C ILE A 21 8.47 6.35 -6.70
N ALA A 22 7.81 7.26 -7.41
CA ALA A 22 7.12 8.41 -6.83
C ALA A 22 5.63 8.35 -7.18
N LYS A 23 4.75 8.56 -6.19
CA LYS A 23 3.31 8.69 -6.38
C LYS A 23 2.80 9.97 -5.73
N HIS A 24 2.09 10.79 -6.49
CA HIS A 24 1.38 11.94 -5.93
C HIS A 24 -0.07 11.54 -5.60
N ILE A 25 -0.33 11.30 -4.32
CA ILE A 25 -1.68 11.00 -3.82
C ILE A 25 -2.40 12.32 -3.52
N LYS A 26 -3.52 12.52 -4.21
CA LYS A 26 -4.37 13.72 -4.06
C LYS A 26 -5.46 13.50 -3.01
N PRO A 27 -6.00 14.57 -2.40
CA PRO A 27 -7.26 14.48 -1.66
C PRO A 27 -8.36 13.84 -2.51
N GLN A 28 -9.26 13.10 -1.87
CA GLN A 28 -10.34 12.37 -2.54
C GLN A 28 -11.69 12.68 -1.90
N GLN A 29 -12.73 12.76 -2.73
CA GLN A 29 -14.11 12.86 -2.27
C GLN A 29 -14.62 11.47 -1.87
N ILE A 30 -14.99 11.29 -0.60
CA ILE A 30 -15.60 10.07 -0.08
C ILE A 30 -16.98 10.42 0.48
N GLY A 31 -18.03 9.96 -0.22
CA GLY A 31 -19.40 10.37 0.08
C GLY A 31 -19.56 11.89 0.01
N LYS A 32 -19.98 12.51 1.12
CA LYS A 32 -20.18 13.96 1.23
C LYS A 32 -18.93 14.73 1.69
N HIS A 33 -17.82 14.06 1.97
CA HIS A 33 -16.63 14.68 2.56
C HIS A 33 -15.40 14.58 1.65
N THR A 34 -14.68 15.69 1.50
CA THR A 34 -13.33 15.67 0.93
C THR A 34 -12.33 15.30 2.01
N LEU A 35 -11.72 14.13 1.87
CA LEU A 35 -10.66 13.68 2.77
C LEU A 35 -9.30 14.09 2.23
N ARG A 36 -8.41 14.54 3.14
CA ARG A 36 -7.01 14.82 2.80
C ARG A 36 -6.31 13.52 2.41
N ALA A 37 -5.33 13.62 1.51
CA ALA A 37 -4.58 12.47 1.02
C ALA A 37 -4.00 11.58 2.15
N ILE A 38 -3.54 12.17 3.25
CA ILE A 38 -2.99 11.40 4.38
C ILE A 38 -4.06 10.61 5.12
N GLN A 39 -5.30 11.12 5.21
CA GLN A 39 -6.40 10.42 5.87
C GLN A 39 -6.78 9.17 5.07
N THR A 40 -6.91 9.31 3.75
CA THR A 40 -7.23 8.16 2.89
C THR A 40 -6.08 7.16 2.83
N SER A 41 -4.83 7.63 2.73
CA SER A 41 -3.64 6.77 2.67
C SER A 41 -3.42 5.97 3.96
N THR A 42 -3.78 6.50 5.13
CA THR A 42 -3.71 5.75 6.39
C THR A 42 -4.92 4.85 6.62
N ALA A 43 -6.13 5.32 6.30
CA ALA A 43 -7.35 4.59 6.60
C ALA A 43 -7.54 3.36 5.69
N THR A 44 -7.21 3.44 4.40
CA THR A 44 -7.52 2.33 3.48
C THR A 44 -6.68 1.07 3.68
N PRO A 45 -5.38 1.13 4.03
CA PRO A 45 -4.64 -0.08 4.43
C PRO A 45 -5.23 -0.72 5.70
N LEU A 46 -5.70 0.07 6.67
CA LEU A 46 -6.35 -0.47 7.87
C LEU A 46 -7.65 -1.20 7.53
N ILE A 47 -8.50 -0.60 6.67
CA ILE A 47 -9.74 -1.24 6.21
C ILE A 47 -9.43 -2.53 5.45
N GLN A 48 -8.40 -2.53 4.59
CA GLN A 48 -7.98 -3.72 3.85
C GLN A 48 -7.48 -4.84 4.78
N ALA A 49 -6.73 -4.49 5.83
CA ALA A 49 -6.29 -5.45 6.84
C ALA A 49 -7.48 -6.03 7.62
N ILE A 50 -8.48 -5.22 7.96
CA ILE A 50 -9.72 -5.69 8.60
C ILE A 50 -10.47 -6.65 7.68
N ALA A 51 -10.63 -6.30 6.39
CA ALA A 51 -11.26 -7.19 5.42
C ALA A 51 -10.51 -8.53 5.33
N TRP A 52 -9.18 -8.49 5.23
CA TRP A 52 -8.34 -9.69 5.21
C TRP A 52 -8.47 -10.54 6.49
N LEU A 53 -8.56 -9.91 7.67
CA LEU A 53 -8.79 -10.62 8.94
C LEU A 53 -10.15 -11.32 8.98
N LEU A 54 -11.19 -10.66 8.47
CA LEU A 54 -12.55 -11.22 8.41
C LEU A 54 -12.62 -12.41 7.43
N ASP A 55 -11.95 -12.30 6.29
CA ASP A 55 -11.94 -13.35 5.26
C ASP A 55 -11.12 -14.57 5.68
N THR A 56 -9.94 -14.36 6.26
CA THR A 56 -9.00 -15.44 6.59
C THR A 56 -9.23 -16.06 7.97
N LYS A 57 -9.93 -15.37 8.88
CA LYS A 57 -10.17 -15.80 10.27
C LYS A 57 -8.90 -16.21 11.01
N THR A 58 -7.80 -15.53 10.71
CA THR A 58 -6.49 -15.76 11.31
C THR A 58 -6.52 -15.46 12.81
N LYS A 59 -5.73 -16.22 13.60
CA LYS A 59 -5.64 -16.10 15.05
C LYS A 59 -4.24 -15.69 15.46
N GLY A 60 -4.13 -14.88 16.52
CA GLY A 60 -2.86 -14.41 17.04
C GLY A 60 -2.36 -13.13 16.34
N VAL A 61 -1.12 -12.76 16.65
CA VAL A 61 -0.50 -11.55 16.10
C VAL A 61 -0.01 -11.82 14.68
N VAL A 62 -0.44 -10.98 13.74
CA VAL A 62 0.04 -10.99 12.35
C VAL A 62 0.77 -9.68 12.09
N LEU A 63 2.01 -9.77 11.61
CA LEU A 63 2.82 -8.61 11.23
C LEU A 63 2.53 -8.23 9.78
N GLN A 64 2.67 -6.95 9.45
CA GLN A 64 2.49 -6.46 8.08
C GLN A 64 3.44 -7.13 7.07
N SER A 65 4.65 -7.52 7.50
CA SER A 65 5.62 -8.26 6.68
C SER A 65 5.23 -9.70 6.36
N GLN A 66 4.23 -10.25 7.06
CA GLN A 66 3.71 -11.60 6.84
C GLN A 66 2.54 -11.62 5.85
N LEU A 67 1.99 -10.45 5.51
CA LEU A 67 0.95 -10.34 4.49
C LEU A 67 1.57 -10.46 3.10
N ASP A 68 0.87 -11.14 2.18
CA ASP A 68 1.24 -11.11 0.78
C ASP A 68 1.07 -9.67 0.25
N ALA A 69 2.20 -9.01 0.00
CA ALA A 69 2.22 -7.61 -0.40
C ALA A 69 1.49 -7.37 -1.73
N THR A 70 1.57 -8.32 -2.66
CA THR A 70 0.95 -8.18 -3.99
C THR A 70 -0.56 -8.25 -3.89
N ALA A 71 -1.09 -9.24 -3.17
CA ALA A 71 -2.52 -9.40 -2.92
C ALA A 71 -3.07 -8.22 -2.11
N PHE A 72 -2.37 -7.81 -1.05
CA PHE A 72 -2.80 -6.71 -0.20
C PHE A 72 -2.91 -5.39 -0.97
N LEU A 73 -1.88 -5.05 -1.75
CA LEU A 73 -1.88 -3.80 -2.51
C LEU A 73 -2.85 -3.80 -3.70
N LYS A 74 -3.21 -4.98 -4.24
CA LYS A 74 -4.24 -5.14 -5.26
C LYS A 74 -5.67 -5.13 -4.68
N GLY A 75 -5.82 -5.15 -3.35
CA GLY A 75 -7.12 -5.14 -2.69
C GLY A 75 -7.93 -3.88 -2.97
N ASP A 76 -9.26 -4.02 -2.93
CA ASP A 76 -10.22 -3.02 -3.40
C ASP A 76 -10.06 -1.64 -2.74
N PHE A 77 -9.73 -1.61 -1.45
CA PHE A 77 -9.59 -0.35 -0.71
C PHE A 77 -8.27 0.35 -0.99
N VAL A 78 -7.16 -0.41 -1.03
CA VAL A 78 -5.81 0.13 -1.23
C VAL A 78 -5.63 0.59 -2.67
N LYS A 79 -6.04 -0.24 -3.65
CA LYS A 79 -5.96 0.08 -5.08
C LYS A 79 -6.66 1.40 -5.41
N ARG A 80 -7.78 1.73 -4.75
CA ARG A 80 -8.53 2.98 -4.98
C ARG A 80 -7.79 4.26 -4.56
N VAL A 81 -6.88 4.17 -3.59
CA VAL A 81 -6.11 5.33 -3.10
C VAL A 81 -4.73 5.39 -3.75
N TYR A 82 -4.04 4.25 -3.83
CA TYR A 82 -2.66 4.18 -4.30
C TYR A 82 -2.55 3.97 -5.82
N GLY A 83 -3.66 3.64 -6.49
CA GLY A 83 -3.69 3.29 -7.90
C GLY A 83 -3.12 1.90 -8.18
N GLU A 84 -3.03 1.53 -9.45
CA GLU A 84 -2.47 0.25 -9.85
C GLU A 84 -0.96 0.15 -9.61
N ILE A 85 -0.53 -1.08 -9.40
CA ILE A 85 0.88 -1.47 -9.32
C ILE A 85 1.18 -2.17 -10.64
N LYS A 86 2.24 -1.70 -11.31
CA LYS A 86 2.77 -2.31 -12.52
C LYS A 86 3.72 -3.43 -12.16
#